data_AF-A0A943JNA9-F1
#
_entry.id   AF-A0A943JNA9-F1
#
_cell.length_a   1.000
_cell.length_b   1.000
_cell.length_c   1.000
_cell.angle_alpha   90.00
_cell.angle_beta   90.00
_cell.angle_gamma   90.00
#
_symmetry.space_group_name_H-M   'P 1'
#
loop_
_entity.id
_entity.type
_entity.pdbx_description
1 polymer ?
#
loop_
_entity_poly.entity_id
_entity_poly.type
_entity_poly.pdbx_seq_one_letter_code
_entity_poly.pdbx_strand_id
1 'polypeptide(L)'
;MTSDELKQALSEDNNYDYIYLGNDITATSGFVINSNKNKLIIDGTYNNTKYTYTNNLSLEATVIKASTTNKKIILKNMNIISSHGYGVVYVPSHPNYSNVVVEYNNINFSGIELSQNYYGTTKIVDSIIEVKDTNSVPAQRVCDSNRIIIDGNTTITSTSSTNTVLFFNDVIPSFVKIMPNSKVSVTTDREFMNGTNRTDLTIGHGAEFLLTTGNGFAKTTTHGARNVLVEEISNFTFIEKGHQRVPMWNVFGDFVVKEGASVAVLNTYMSTPSDNYNIYFKGTNQKFILDNPKYVNIYTKNASVVYTNNPVDFIFKFTRINMWIYALDYTSACTLADTPAFYWYKEKYPVEMIGVLNKDSTTISSHNFTETELNSLPDINNFSFQNIKILTIGMLKINVHPITDTTDAISGHTIPYSNIKIEYNNKSLTATADENGLFETKIDSTILDNTKIKITSCLNSTFAEKKVTTPFAGELTLLKVSENIPFNSVPSSTNPIILSKKNKTVITVVDSRINSSNWKLYINFINPMIEEKGKVLIDSLFFKKFDNEEILLKTNKKLVYESLDSGGNVSVSNVTFSTDKGLFLKPSKDLLEEEDYSTIVIWSIEE
;
A
#
# COMPACT_ATOMS: atom_id res chain seq x y z
N MET A 1 12.65 32.65 23.96
CA MET A 1 12.52 31.42 24.77
C MET A 1 13.91 30.83 24.98
N THR A 2 14.32 30.62 26.22
CA THR A 2 15.51 29.86 26.64
C THR A 2 15.10 28.47 27.16
N SER A 3 16.06 27.59 27.47
CA SER A 3 15.78 26.28 28.08
C SER A 3 15.03 26.40 29.41
N ASP A 4 15.39 27.38 30.24
CA ASP A 4 14.74 27.60 31.54
C ASP A 4 13.31 28.15 31.38
N GLU A 5 13.09 29.03 30.41
CA GLU A 5 11.73 29.53 30.08
C GLU A 5 10.82 28.41 29.56
N LEU A 6 11.36 27.50 28.73
CA LEU A 6 10.62 26.32 28.26
C LEU A 6 10.26 25.40 29.44
N LYS A 7 11.22 25.11 30.31
CA LYS A 7 10.99 24.32 31.53
C LYS A 7 9.91 24.95 32.40
N GLN A 8 9.98 26.26 32.62
CA GLN A 8 9.01 26.98 33.43
C GLN A 8 7.60 26.86 32.84
N ALA A 9 7.46 27.13 31.55
CA ALA A 9 6.17 27.07 30.85
C ALA A 9 5.53 25.67 30.93
N LEU A 10 6.34 24.62 30.85
CA LEU A 10 5.86 23.24 30.78
C LEU A 10 5.66 22.55 32.14
N SER A 11 6.45 22.90 33.15
CA SER A 11 6.43 22.21 34.46
C SER A 11 5.62 22.93 35.54
N GLU A 12 5.45 24.25 35.44
CA GLU A 12 4.64 25.00 36.40
C GLU A 12 3.13 24.86 36.15
N ASP A 13 2.35 25.07 37.21
CA ASP A 13 0.89 25.10 37.13
C ASP A 13 0.44 26.44 36.54
N ASN A 14 0.24 26.46 35.24
CA ASN A 14 -0.15 27.62 34.46
C ASN A 14 -1.04 27.20 33.28
N ASN A 15 -1.65 28.17 32.62
CA ASN A 15 -2.62 27.95 31.54
C ASN A 15 -1.98 27.81 30.14
N TYR A 16 -0.66 27.61 30.04
CA TYR A 16 0.05 27.48 28.76
C TYR A 16 -0.03 26.05 28.22
N ASP A 17 -1.04 25.74 27.42
CA ASP A 17 -1.17 24.43 26.75
C ASP A 17 -0.65 24.45 25.30
N TYR A 18 -0.29 25.65 24.80
CA TYR A 18 0.36 25.86 23.51
C TYR A 18 1.58 26.75 23.68
N ILE A 19 2.75 26.25 23.32
CA ILE A 19 4.04 26.93 23.48
C ILE A 19 4.69 27.07 22.10
N TYR A 20 5.22 28.25 21.81
CA TYR A 20 6.05 28.51 20.64
C TYR A 20 7.53 28.62 21.03
N LEU A 21 8.43 28.01 20.25
CA LEU A 21 9.85 28.34 20.33
C LEU A 21 10.10 29.63 19.55
N GLY A 22 10.68 30.62 20.23
CA GLY A 22 11.09 31.88 19.61
C GLY A 22 12.59 31.97 19.30
N ASN A 23 13.35 30.89 19.56
CA ASN A 23 14.79 30.74 19.33
C ASN A 23 15.14 29.24 19.31
N ASP A 24 16.34 28.90 18.85
CA ASP A 24 16.92 27.58 19.08
C ASP A 24 17.12 27.33 20.59
N ILE A 25 16.86 26.11 21.04
CA ILE A 25 16.93 25.69 22.44
C ILE A 25 17.96 24.57 22.58
N THR A 26 18.95 24.75 23.45
CA THR A 26 19.80 23.66 23.93
C THR A 26 19.38 23.30 25.35
N ALA A 27 18.93 22.07 25.56
CA ALA A 27 18.48 21.58 26.86
C ALA A 27 19.63 21.57 27.87
N THR A 28 19.40 22.21 29.02
CA THR A 28 20.36 22.26 30.15
C THR A 28 19.93 21.39 31.33
N SER A 29 18.64 21.04 31.41
CA SER A 29 18.08 20.16 32.43
C SER A 29 16.77 19.51 31.95
N GLY A 30 16.36 18.44 32.64
CA GLY A 30 15.05 17.81 32.44
C GLY A 30 14.00 18.37 33.38
N PHE A 31 12.75 17.96 33.14
CA PHE A 31 11.61 18.34 33.96
C PHE A 31 10.41 17.43 33.70
N VAL A 32 9.48 17.41 34.65
CA VAL A 32 8.19 16.74 34.52
C VAL A 32 7.16 17.76 34.03
N ILE A 33 6.42 17.42 32.98
CA ILE A 33 5.30 18.22 32.48
C ILE A 33 4.23 18.29 33.56
N ASN A 34 3.68 19.47 33.81
CA ASN A 34 2.67 19.67 34.84
C ASN A 34 1.46 18.75 34.62
N SER A 35 0.94 18.16 35.71
CA SER A 35 -0.17 17.22 35.67
C SER A 35 -1.49 17.84 35.19
N ASN A 36 -1.66 19.16 35.28
CA ASN A 36 -2.88 19.84 34.85
C ASN A 36 -2.97 20.00 33.32
N LYS A 37 -1.87 19.80 32.60
CA LYS A 37 -1.79 19.93 31.13
C LYS A 37 -2.20 18.63 30.45
N ASN A 38 -3.50 18.40 30.29
CA ASN A 38 -4.01 17.17 29.67
C ASN A 38 -3.54 17.02 28.20
N LYS A 39 -3.64 18.12 27.43
CA LYS A 39 -3.14 18.24 26.06
C LYS A 39 -2.14 19.37 26.01
N LEU A 40 -0.96 19.10 25.46
CA LEU A 40 0.14 20.04 25.36
C LEU A 40 0.64 20.10 23.92
N ILE A 41 0.89 21.31 23.41
CA ILE A 41 1.49 21.54 22.09
C ILE A 41 2.76 22.38 22.26
N ILE A 42 3.86 21.86 21.73
CA ILE A 42 5.15 22.54 21.59
C ILE A 42 5.38 22.74 20.09
N ASP A 43 5.22 23.97 19.63
CA ASP A 43 5.43 24.37 18.25
C ASP A 43 6.80 25.03 18.11
N GLY A 44 7.71 24.41 17.38
CA GLY A 44 9.04 25.01 17.16
C GLY A 44 9.06 26.09 16.10
N THR A 45 7.91 26.58 15.63
CA THR A 45 7.84 27.67 14.65
C THR A 45 7.20 28.91 15.24
N TYR A 46 7.88 30.05 15.16
CA TYR A 46 7.32 31.37 15.50
C TYR A 46 7.64 32.37 14.40
N ASN A 47 6.68 33.21 14.01
CA ASN A 47 6.82 34.16 12.90
C ASN A 47 7.40 33.52 11.62
N ASN A 48 6.86 32.36 11.23
CA ASN A 48 7.30 31.55 10.08
C ASN A 48 8.77 31.09 10.11
N THR A 49 9.45 31.23 11.25
CA THR A 49 10.81 30.74 11.47
C THR A 49 10.77 29.44 12.25
N LYS A 50 11.30 28.35 11.68
CA LYS A 50 11.39 27.02 12.29
C LYS A 50 12.70 26.89 13.08
N TYR A 51 12.61 26.61 14.37
CA TYR A 51 13.73 26.51 15.30
C TYR A 51 14.11 25.06 15.66
N THR A 52 15.28 24.92 16.30
CA THR A 52 15.90 23.64 16.67
C THR A 52 15.87 23.42 18.17
N TYR A 53 15.47 22.21 18.60
CA TYR A 53 15.63 21.72 19.96
C TYR A 53 16.76 20.69 20.02
N THR A 54 17.79 20.96 20.82
CA THR A 54 18.96 20.09 20.99
C THR A 54 19.00 19.53 22.41
N ASN A 55 19.09 18.19 22.56
CA ASN A 55 19.30 17.54 23.85
C ASN A 55 20.44 16.51 23.78
N ASN A 56 21.56 16.84 24.40
CA ASN A 56 22.77 16.00 24.46
C ASN A 56 23.02 15.38 25.85
N LEU A 57 22.06 15.53 26.76
CA LEU A 57 22.13 14.96 28.11
C LEU A 57 21.80 13.45 28.06
N SER A 58 22.02 12.73 29.17
CA SER A 58 21.97 11.26 29.16
C SER A 58 21.22 10.63 30.35
N LEU A 59 20.85 11.40 31.37
CA LEU A 59 20.21 10.88 32.57
C LEU A 59 18.69 10.97 32.45
N GLU A 60 17.96 10.05 33.06
CA GLU A 60 16.48 10.13 33.10
C GLU A 60 16.01 11.48 33.67
N ALA A 61 16.69 12.01 34.71
CA ALA A 61 16.38 13.31 35.31
C ALA A 61 16.59 14.50 34.35
N THR A 62 17.23 14.28 33.19
CA THR A 62 17.57 15.31 32.20
C THR A 62 16.70 15.29 30.94
N VAL A 63 15.61 14.53 30.93
CA VAL A 63 14.63 14.47 29.82
C VAL A 63 13.35 15.25 30.13
N ILE A 64 12.59 15.60 29.10
CA ILE A 64 11.19 16.01 29.26
C ILE A 64 10.37 14.78 29.60
N LYS A 65 9.74 14.76 30.78
CA LYS A 65 9.03 13.59 31.30
C LYS A 65 7.53 13.85 31.40
N ALA A 66 6.71 12.90 30.94
CA ALA A 66 5.26 12.97 31.09
C ALA A 66 4.82 12.64 32.53
N SER A 67 3.77 13.34 32.99
CA SER A 67 2.96 13.01 34.17
C SER A 67 1.86 12.00 33.82
N THR A 68 1.36 11.26 34.82
CA THR A 68 0.32 10.22 34.67
C THR A 68 -1.02 10.74 34.11
N THR A 69 -1.28 12.04 34.27
CA THR A 69 -2.52 12.69 33.84
C THR A 69 -2.43 13.31 32.45
N ASN A 70 -1.22 13.51 31.90
CA ASN A 70 -1.08 13.95 30.51
C ASN A 70 -1.71 12.89 29.59
N LYS A 71 -2.38 13.33 28.53
CA LYS A 71 -3.02 12.43 27.55
C LYS A 71 -2.44 12.60 26.16
N LYS A 72 -2.11 13.83 25.77
CA LYS A 72 -1.54 14.10 24.45
C LYS A 72 -0.45 15.17 24.52
N ILE A 73 0.75 14.83 24.10
CA ILE A 73 1.89 15.75 23.99
C ILE A 73 2.26 15.82 22.51
N ILE A 74 2.17 17.01 21.91
CA ILE A 74 2.43 17.22 20.49
C ILE A 74 3.66 18.10 20.35
N LEU A 75 4.67 17.61 19.65
CA LEU A 75 5.79 18.40 19.16
C LEU A 75 5.54 18.62 17.68
N LYS A 76 5.54 19.88 17.25
CA LYS A 76 5.28 20.22 15.85
C LYS A 76 6.21 21.28 15.26
N ASN A 77 6.39 21.21 13.95
CA ASN A 77 7.11 22.20 13.13
C ASN A 77 8.47 22.58 13.72
N MET A 78 9.33 21.62 14.03
CA MET A 78 10.66 21.90 14.59
C MET A 78 11.74 20.95 14.08
N ASN A 79 12.99 21.37 14.19
CA ASN A 79 14.14 20.48 14.04
C ASN A 79 14.52 19.94 15.43
N ILE A 80 14.94 18.69 15.52
CA ILE A 80 15.35 18.07 16.78
C ILE A 80 16.68 17.35 16.58
N ILE A 81 17.65 17.66 17.44
CA ILE A 81 18.93 16.96 17.53
C ILE A 81 19.03 16.33 18.93
N SER A 82 19.12 15.00 19.03
CA SER A 82 19.10 14.35 20.34
C SER A 82 20.04 13.15 20.45
N SER A 83 20.90 13.16 21.46
CA SER A 83 21.64 11.97 21.91
C SER A 83 21.07 11.39 23.20
N HIS A 84 19.82 11.73 23.55
CA HIS A 84 19.18 11.28 24.77
C HIS A 84 18.55 9.89 24.60
N GLY A 85 18.98 8.89 25.38
CA GLY A 85 18.50 7.50 25.29
C GLY A 85 17.11 7.24 25.88
N TYR A 86 16.39 8.30 26.28
CA TYR A 86 14.98 8.22 26.72
C TYR A 86 14.02 8.90 25.71
N GLY A 87 14.49 9.10 24.49
CA GLY A 87 13.81 9.89 23.47
C GLY A 87 13.81 11.39 23.77
N VAL A 88 13.02 12.14 22.99
CA VAL A 88 12.78 13.57 23.19
C VAL A 88 11.84 13.81 24.37
N VAL A 89 10.77 13.00 24.43
CA VAL A 89 9.84 12.93 25.55
C VAL A 89 9.85 11.50 26.09
N TYR A 90 10.14 11.39 27.38
CA TYR A 90 10.05 10.14 28.12
C TYR A 90 8.68 10.00 28.76
N VAL A 91 7.97 8.93 28.42
CA VAL A 91 6.78 8.49 29.14
C VAL A 91 7.17 7.29 29.99
N PRO A 92 7.04 7.37 31.33
CA PRO A 92 7.46 6.29 32.22
C PRO A 92 6.83 4.95 31.87
N SER A 93 7.65 3.89 31.89
CA SER A 93 7.28 2.53 31.51
C SER A 93 6.38 1.87 32.56
N HIS A 94 5.16 2.39 32.73
CA HIS A 94 4.15 1.88 33.65
C HIS A 94 2.74 1.88 33.00
N PRO A 95 1.88 0.88 33.27
CA PRO A 95 0.54 0.77 32.67
C PRO A 95 -0.37 2.00 32.81
N ASN A 96 -0.17 2.82 33.86
CA ASN A 96 -0.89 4.08 34.08
C ASN A 96 -0.73 5.09 32.93
N TYR A 97 0.31 4.93 32.11
CA TYR A 97 0.60 5.80 30.96
C TYR A 97 0.11 5.22 29.63
N SER A 98 -0.64 4.11 29.63
CA SER A 98 -1.10 3.41 28.42
C SER A 98 -1.97 4.25 27.47
N ASN A 99 -2.56 5.33 27.98
CA ASN A 99 -3.39 6.26 27.20
C ASN A 99 -2.63 7.53 26.78
N VAL A 100 -1.33 7.63 27.05
CA VAL A 100 -0.52 8.79 26.64
C VAL A 100 -0.17 8.66 25.15
N VAL A 101 -0.47 9.71 24.40
CA VAL A 101 -0.05 9.89 23.00
C VAL A 101 1.06 10.92 22.96
N VAL A 102 2.20 10.56 22.37
CA VAL A 102 3.25 11.50 22.00
C VAL A 102 3.24 11.62 20.47
N GLU A 103 2.94 12.80 19.96
CA GLU A 103 2.83 13.09 18.53
C GLU A 103 4.00 13.96 18.08
N TYR A 104 4.68 13.52 17.01
CA TYR A 104 5.73 14.24 16.30
C TYR A 104 5.19 14.62 14.92
N ASN A 105 4.91 15.90 14.71
CA ASN A 105 4.22 16.40 13.52
C ASN A 105 5.08 17.43 12.77
N ASN A 106 5.42 17.19 11.51
CA ASN A 106 6.33 18.05 10.74
C ASN A 106 7.70 18.25 11.43
N ILE A 107 8.28 17.14 11.90
CA ILE A 107 9.55 17.09 12.61
C ILE A 107 10.68 16.67 11.67
N ASN A 108 11.80 17.38 11.76
CA ASN A 108 13.08 16.89 11.23
C ASN A 108 13.93 16.42 12.41
N PHE A 109 13.98 15.11 12.64
CA PHE A 109 14.72 14.51 13.75
C PHE A 109 16.05 13.94 13.27
N SER A 110 17.12 14.21 14.02
CA SER A 110 18.43 13.63 13.83
C SER A 110 19.02 13.25 15.19
N GLY A 111 19.07 11.96 15.50
CA GLY A 111 19.42 11.56 16.86
C GLY A 111 19.50 10.05 17.07
N ILE A 112 19.66 9.64 18.32
CA ILE A 112 19.81 8.21 18.64
C ILE A 112 18.47 7.51 18.91
N GLU A 113 17.48 8.23 19.46
CA GLU A 113 16.14 7.74 19.76
C GLU A 113 15.12 8.88 19.76
N LEU A 114 14.00 8.72 19.05
CA LEU A 114 12.96 9.76 18.95
C LEU A 114 12.05 9.75 20.18
N SER A 115 11.53 8.58 20.57
CA SER A 115 10.45 8.51 21.56
C SER A 115 10.49 7.26 22.41
N GLN A 116 10.31 7.43 23.72
CA GLN A 116 10.14 6.32 24.65
C GLN A 116 8.76 6.42 25.32
N ASN A 117 7.80 5.68 24.77
CA ASN A 117 6.41 5.61 25.21
C ASN A 117 5.91 4.16 25.33
N TYR A 118 6.62 3.38 26.14
CA TYR A 118 6.55 1.91 26.17
C TYR A 118 5.13 1.31 26.26
N TYR A 119 4.23 1.92 27.04
CA TYR A 119 2.82 1.47 27.16
C TYR A 119 1.84 2.25 26.28
N GLY A 120 2.21 3.44 25.81
CA GLY A 120 1.32 4.37 25.14
C GLY A 120 1.40 4.30 23.63
N THR A 121 1.15 5.45 22.99
CA THR A 121 1.13 5.62 21.54
C THR A 121 2.14 6.67 21.10
N THR A 122 2.98 6.31 20.13
CA THR A 122 3.81 7.27 19.39
C THR A 122 3.15 7.53 18.03
N LYS A 123 2.79 8.77 17.73
CA LYS A 123 2.28 9.19 16.42
C LYS A 123 3.33 10.01 15.67
N ILE A 124 3.62 9.69 14.42
CA ILE A 124 4.58 10.41 13.57
C ILE A 124 3.84 10.87 12.32
N VAL A 125 3.87 12.18 12.03
CA VAL A 125 3.08 12.81 10.96
C VAL A 125 3.99 13.73 10.15
N ASP A 126 3.96 13.62 8.83
CA ASP A 126 4.68 14.52 7.90
C ASP A 126 6.15 14.77 8.28
N SER A 127 6.86 13.75 8.77
CA SER A 127 8.16 13.92 9.42
C SER A 127 9.30 13.21 8.70
N ILE A 128 10.52 13.73 8.88
CA ILE A 128 11.76 13.09 8.46
C ILE A 128 12.52 12.69 9.75
N ILE A 129 12.64 11.39 9.98
CA ILE A 129 13.26 10.82 11.18
C ILE A 129 14.53 10.08 10.79
N GLU A 130 15.68 10.61 11.21
CA GLU A 130 17.00 10.00 10.99
C GLU A 130 17.59 9.52 12.32
N VAL A 131 17.60 8.20 12.52
CA VAL A 131 18.25 7.56 13.67
C VAL A 131 19.71 7.26 13.31
N LYS A 132 20.64 7.99 13.92
CA LYS A 132 22.09 7.90 13.67
C LYS A 132 22.92 8.24 14.90
N ASP A 133 24.20 7.85 14.84
CA ASP A 133 25.17 8.23 15.87
C ASP A 133 25.20 9.75 16.01
N THR A 134 24.99 10.22 17.23
CA THR A 134 24.84 11.65 17.52
C THR A 134 25.56 11.95 18.82
N ASN A 135 26.37 13.01 18.83
CA ASN A 135 27.17 13.40 20.00
C ASN A 135 28.00 12.23 20.57
N SER A 136 28.62 11.44 19.69
CA SER A 136 29.40 10.25 20.04
C SER A 136 28.63 9.15 20.77
N VAL A 137 27.29 9.21 20.79
CA VAL A 137 26.42 8.15 21.30
C VAL A 137 25.90 7.33 20.12
N PRO A 138 26.01 5.99 20.16
CA PRO A 138 25.53 5.14 19.07
C PRO A 138 24.02 5.22 18.84
N ALA A 139 23.63 5.11 17.57
CA ALA A 139 22.24 5.04 17.14
C ALA A 139 21.50 3.88 17.79
N GLN A 140 20.33 4.17 18.36
CA GLN A 140 19.46 3.17 18.97
C GLN A 140 18.31 2.83 18.00
N ARG A 141 17.10 3.25 18.32
CA ARG A 141 15.86 2.90 17.61
C ARG A 141 15.05 4.16 17.36
N VAL A 142 13.98 4.09 16.57
CA VAL A 142 13.06 5.23 16.44
C VAL A 142 12.27 5.37 17.72
N CYS A 143 11.58 4.31 18.15
CA CYS A 143 10.82 4.37 19.39
C CYS A 143 10.61 3.02 20.07
N ASP A 144 10.54 3.11 21.40
CA ASP A 144 9.90 2.13 22.28
C ASP A 144 8.43 2.52 22.44
N SER A 145 7.49 1.74 21.92
CA SER A 145 6.06 2.08 22.02
C SER A 145 5.18 0.86 21.90
N ASN A 146 4.02 0.84 22.58
CA ASN A 146 3.05 -0.23 22.37
C ASN A 146 2.24 -0.03 21.07
N ARG A 147 1.93 1.23 20.75
CA ARG A 147 1.14 1.60 19.57
C ARG A 147 1.90 2.62 18.75
N ILE A 148 1.94 2.42 17.44
CA ILE A 148 2.64 3.31 16.52
C ILE A 148 1.70 3.66 15.39
N ILE A 149 1.54 4.96 15.16
CA ILE A 149 0.73 5.50 14.07
C ILE A 149 1.65 6.35 13.21
N ILE A 150 1.71 6.08 11.91
CA ILE A 150 2.49 6.86 10.96
C ILE A 150 1.55 7.41 9.90
N ASP A 151 1.64 8.71 9.68
CA ASP A 151 0.66 9.50 8.92
C ASP A 151 1.37 10.49 7.97
N GLY A 152 0.65 10.98 6.98
CA GLY A 152 1.12 11.95 6.00
C GLY A 152 2.31 11.45 5.18
N ASN A 153 3.18 12.37 4.77
CA ASN A 153 4.41 12.08 4.04
C ASN A 153 5.57 11.92 5.02
N THR A 154 5.83 10.69 5.48
CA THR A 154 6.83 10.41 6.51
C THR A 154 7.95 9.51 6.00
N THR A 155 9.19 9.90 6.30
CA THR A 155 10.39 9.11 5.99
C THR A 155 11.16 8.80 7.27
N ILE A 156 11.50 7.54 7.46
CA ILE A 156 12.25 7.04 8.61
C ILE A 156 13.48 6.30 8.11
N THR A 157 14.66 6.72 8.54
CA THR A 157 15.93 6.05 8.27
C THR A 157 16.63 5.69 9.57
N SER A 158 17.21 4.50 9.66
CA SER A 158 18.03 4.10 10.80
C SER A 158 19.35 3.50 10.32
N THR A 159 20.45 4.09 10.76
CA THR A 159 21.80 3.59 10.55
C THR A 159 22.29 2.74 11.72
N SER A 160 21.41 2.34 12.65
CA SER A 160 21.82 1.53 13.79
C SER A 160 22.42 0.20 13.35
N SER A 161 23.56 -0.14 13.92
CA SER A 161 24.26 -1.39 13.67
C SER A 161 23.84 -2.51 14.62
N THR A 162 22.93 -2.29 15.57
CA THR A 162 22.59 -3.29 16.61
C THR A 162 21.11 -3.36 16.98
N ASN A 163 20.37 -2.28 16.76
CA ASN A 163 18.98 -2.14 17.18
C ASN A 163 18.02 -2.20 15.98
N THR A 164 16.79 -2.62 16.27
CA THR A 164 15.67 -2.57 15.34
C THR A 164 15.09 -1.17 15.25
N VAL A 165 14.30 -0.89 14.21
CA VAL A 165 13.64 0.42 14.07
C VAL A 165 12.67 0.66 15.23
N LEU A 166 11.89 -0.36 15.58
CA LEU A 166 10.84 -0.29 16.59
C LEU A 166 11.06 -1.35 17.69
N PHE A 167 10.63 -1.04 18.91
CA PHE A 167 10.55 -2.01 19.99
C PHE A 167 9.19 -1.94 20.68
N PHE A 168 8.61 -3.12 20.88
CA PHE A 168 7.28 -3.29 21.46
C PHE A 168 7.34 -3.99 22.81
N ASN A 169 6.33 -3.71 23.63
CA ASN A 169 6.06 -4.45 24.84
C ASN A 169 5.40 -5.81 24.53
N ASP A 170 5.65 -6.84 25.34
CA ASP A 170 5.03 -8.17 25.20
C ASP A 170 3.75 -8.33 26.03
N VAL A 171 3.48 -7.42 26.97
CA VAL A 171 2.36 -7.52 27.92
C VAL A 171 1.00 -7.36 27.26
N ILE A 172 0.84 -6.38 26.37
CA ILE A 172 -0.44 -6.06 25.70
C ILE A 172 -0.30 -6.13 24.18
N PRO A 173 -1.38 -6.38 23.42
CA PRO A 173 -1.32 -6.33 21.96
C PRO A 173 -0.83 -4.96 21.48
N SER A 174 0.12 -5.01 20.56
CA SER A 174 0.75 -3.84 19.95
C SER A 174 0.23 -3.65 18.53
N PHE A 175 0.42 -2.45 17.96
CA PHE A 175 0.17 -2.28 16.54
C PHE A 175 1.05 -1.21 15.89
N VAL A 176 1.23 -1.37 14.58
CA VAL A 176 1.68 -0.33 13.65
C VAL A 176 0.56 -0.07 12.66
N LYS A 177 0.07 1.17 12.59
CA LYS A 177 -0.93 1.60 11.61
C LYS A 177 -0.33 2.69 10.73
N ILE A 178 -0.23 2.41 9.44
CA ILE A 178 0.00 3.43 8.41
C ILE A 178 -1.36 4.02 8.09
N MET A 179 -1.53 5.32 8.30
CA MET A 179 -2.82 5.97 8.15
C MET A 179 -3.25 6.03 6.67
N PRO A 180 -4.55 6.02 6.39
CA PRO A 180 -5.07 6.10 5.02
C PRO A 180 -4.49 7.28 4.23
N ASN A 181 -4.27 7.07 2.93
CA ASN A 181 -3.68 8.05 2.01
C ASN A 181 -2.27 8.56 2.37
N SER A 182 -1.60 7.96 3.35
CA SER A 182 -0.24 8.35 3.75
C SER A 182 0.80 7.79 2.80
N LYS A 183 1.97 8.45 2.72
CA LYS A 183 3.15 7.94 2.02
C LYS A 183 4.28 7.79 3.00
N VAL A 184 4.58 6.55 3.34
CA VAL A 184 5.55 6.21 4.38
C VAL A 184 6.69 5.40 3.79
N SER A 185 7.92 5.79 4.13
CA SER A 185 9.10 4.98 3.85
C SER A 185 9.90 4.72 5.12
N VAL A 186 10.32 3.48 5.33
CA VAL A 186 11.20 3.06 6.43
C VAL A 186 12.37 2.31 5.83
N THR A 187 13.59 2.78 6.10
CA THR A 187 14.83 2.14 5.64
C THR A 187 15.78 1.86 6.79
N THR A 188 16.27 0.64 6.89
CA THR A 188 17.31 0.24 7.85
C THR A 188 18.16 -0.91 7.31
N ASP A 189 19.38 -1.07 7.81
CA ASP A 189 20.21 -2.26 7.59
C ASP A 189 19.96 -3.36 8.63
N ARG A 190 19.00 -3.14 9.54
CA ARG A 190 18.58 -4.09 10.59
C ARG A 190 17.14 -4.53 10.37
N GLU A 191 16.49 -5.01 11.41
CA GLU A 191 15.10 -5.47 11.37
C GLU A 191 14.14 -4.32 11.67
N PHE A 192 12.90 -4.46 11.18
CA PHE A 192 11.87 -3.47 11.45
C PHE A 192 11.50 -3.42 12.95
N MET A 193 11.36 -4.56 13.61
CA MET A 193 10.87 -4.60 14.98
C MET A 193 11.47 -5.68 15.88
N ASN A 194 11.34 -5.49 17.20
CA ASN A 194 11.58 -6.51 18.21
C ASN A 194 10.58 -6.40 19.37
N GLY A 195 10.47 -7.45 20.19
CA GLY A 195 9.81 -7.42 21.49
C GLY A 195 8.56 -8.29 21.64
N THR A 196 7.84 -8.64 20.57
CA THR A 196 6.59 -9.40 20.68
C THR A 196 6.21 -10.12 19.37
N ASN A 197 5.30 -11.10 19.45
CA ASN A 197 4.57 -11.67 18.32
C ASN A 197 3.11 -11.19 18.24
N ARG A 198 2.75 -10.19 19.06
CA ARG A 198 1.38 -9.69 19.22
C ARG A 198 1.18 -8.33 18.53
N THR A 199 1.95 -8.04 17.49
CA THR A 199 1.91 -6.76 16.76
C THR A 199 1.00 -6.86 15.54
N ASP A 200 -0.12 -6.14 15.52
CA ASP A 200 -0.89 -5.99 14.28
C ASP A 200 -0.22 -4.96 13.35
N LEU A 201 -0.18 -5.24 12.06
CA LEU A 201 0.25 -4.31 11.02
C LEU A 201 -0.94 -3.98 10.12
N THR A 202 -1.32 -2.71 10.06
CA THR A 202 -2.38 -2.21 9.18
C THR A 202 -1.83 -1.16 8.23
N ILE A 203 -2.03 -1.38 6.94
CA ILE A 203 -1.77 -0.40 5.89
C ILE A 203 -3.12 0.15 5.45
N GLY A 204 -3.40 1.40 5.84
CA GLY A 204 -4.69 2.03 5.60
C GLY A 204 -5.01 2.21 4.12
N HIS A 205 -6.30 2.28 3.77
CA HIS A 205 -6.73 2.38 2.38
C HIS A 205 -6.06 3.54 1.63
N GLY A 206 -5.69 3.28 0.38
CA GLY A 206 -4.98 4.24 -0.47
C GLY A 206 -3.58 4.68 0.02
N ALA A 207 -3.05 4.13 1.12
CA ALA A 207 -1.72 4.45 1.61
C ALA A 207 -0.61 3.74 0.81
N GLU A 208 0.58 4.33 0.80
CA GLU A 208 1.81 3.77 0.24
C GLU A 208 2.81 3.53 1.39
N PHE A 209 3.21 2.27 1.62
CA PHE A 209 4.24 1.93 2.60
C PHE A 209 5.38 1.16 1.95
N LEU A 210 6.58 1.76 1.96
CA LEU A 210 7.82 1.12 1.55
C LEU A 210 8.66 0.79 2.79
N LEU A 211 8.78 -0.49 3.10
CA LEU A 211 9.66 -1.02 4.15
C LEU A 211 10.88 -1.67 3.50
N THR A 212 12.07 -1.15 3.77
CA THR A 212 13.33 -1.71 3.30
C THR A 212 14.21 -2.06 4.49
N THR A 213 14.53 -3.33 4.68
CA THR A 213 15.33 -3.81 5.80
C THR A 213 16.57 -4.57 5.33
N GLY A 214 17.58 -4.65 6.21
CA GLY A 214 18.71 -5.55 6.00
C GLY A 214 18.40 -6.97 6.45
N ASN A 215 17.64 -7.14 7.54
CA ASN A 215 17.51 -8.41 8.24
C ASN A 215 16.04 -8.89 8.40
N GLY A 216 15.16 -8.60 7.45
CA GLY A 216 13.75 -9.01 7.54
C GLY A 216 12.95 -8.19 8.56
N PHE A 217 11.82 -8.72 9.02
CA PHE A 217 10.81 -7.96 9.78
C PHE A 217 11.13 -7.92 11.27
N ALA A 218 11.54 -9.06 11.85
CA ALA A 218 11.74 -9.19 13.29
C ALA A 218 13.12 -9.78 13.64
N LYS A 219 13.68 -9.34 14.77
CA LYS A 219 15.02 -9.78 15.23
C LYS A 219 15.09 -11.25 15.66
N THR A 220 13.97 -11.88 16.03
CA THR A 220 13.96 -13.26 16.50
C THR A 220 12.85 -14.06 15.83
N THR A 221 12.99 -15.39 15.85
CA THR A 221 12.00 -16.31 15.25
C THR A 221 10.69 -16.39 16.04
N THR A 222 10.65 -15.87 17.27
CA THR A 222 9.46 -15.85 18.13
C THR A 222 8.73 -14.53 18.09
N HIS A 223 9.22 -13.55 17.33
CA HIS A 223 8.62 -12.22 17.16
C HIS A 223 8.14 -12.04 15.72
N GLY A 224 7.19 -11.12 15.52
CA GLY A 224 6.61 -10.87 14.21
C GLY A 224 5.22 -10.25 14.28
N ALA A 225 4.51 -10.28 13.15
CA ALA A 225 3.17 -9.75 13.06
C ALA A 225 2.15 -10.76 13.62
N ARG A 226 1.19 -10.30 14.42
CA ARG A 226 -0.01 -11.05 14.74
C ARG A 226 -0.91 -11.05 13.52
N ASN A 227 -1.61 -9.96 13.24
CA ASN A 227 -2.38 -9.82 12.01
C ASN A 227 -1.72 -8.84 11.06
N VAL A 228 -1.89 -9.09 9.76
CA VAL A 228 -1.52 -8.20 8.68
C VAL A 228 -2.77 -7.86 7.90
N LEU A 229 -3.09 -6.57 7.80
CA LEU A 229 -4.18 -6.05 6.99
C LEU A 229 -3.64 -5.00 6.02
N VAL A 230 -3.77 -5.28 4.73
CA VAL A 230 -3.48 -4.33 3.66
C VAL A 230 -4.83 -3.93 3.05
N GLU A 231 -5.31 -2.74 3.40
CA GLU A 231 -6.64 -2.24 3.03
C GLU A 231 -6.73 -1.85 1.54
N GLU A 232 -7.94 -1.55 1.09
CA GLU A 232 -8.30 -1.33 -0.31
C GLU A 232 -7.40 -0.27 -0.96
N ILE A 233 -6.96 -0.54 -2.20
CA ILE A 233 -6.17 0.39 -3.04
C ILE A 233 -4.82 0.80 -2.41
N SER A 234 -4.44 0.26 -1.25
CA SER A 234 -3.14 0.55 -0.62
C SER A 234 -2.01 -0.20 -1.34
N ASN A 235 -0.78 0.32 -1.23
CA ASN A 235 0.42 -0.27 -1.79
C ASN A 235 1.43 -0.52 -0.67
N PHE A 236 1.74 -1.80 -0.42
CA PHE A 236 2.74 -2.19 0.56
C PHE A 236 3.88 -2.96 -0.09
N THR A 237 5.09 -2.44 0.04
CA THR A 237 6.31 -3.07 -0.47
C THR A 237 7.27 -3.31 0.68
N PHE A 238 7.62 -4.57 0.91
CA PHE A 238 8.60 -5.00 1.89
C PHE A 238 9.80 -5.65 1.18
N ILE A 239 10.97 -5.04 1.31
CA ILE A 239 12.23 -5.49 0.70
C ILE A 239 13.21 -5.89 1.79
N GLU A 240 13.74 -7.10 1.70
CA GLU A 240 14.93 -7.53 2.44
C GLU A 240 16.15 -7.50 1.50
N LYS A 241 17.19 -6.76 1.89
CA LYS A 241 18.42 -6.58 1.09
C LYS A 241 19.63 -7.35 1.64
N GLY A 242 19.54 -7.86 2.86
CA GLY A 242 20.54 -8.70 3.49
C GLY A 242 19.92 -10.02 3.93
N HIS A 243 20.45 -10.61 4.99
CA HIS A 243 19.90 -11.83 5.57
C HIS A 243 20.40 -12.02 7.00
N GLN A 244 19.53 -12.56 7.84
CA GLN A 244 19.87 -13.23 9.10
C GLN A 244 19.14 -14.57 9.18
N ARG A 245 19.54 -15.46 10.10
CA ARG A 245 18.88 -16.77 10.30
C ARG A 245 17.50 -16.68 10.98
N VAL A 246 16.67 -15.76 10.52
CA VAL A 246 15.26 -15.58 10.85
C VAL A 246 14.54 -15.41 9.51
N PRO A 247 13.39 -16.06 9.28
CA PRO A 247 12.58 -15.82 8.09
C PRO A 247 12.33 -14.33 7.88
N MET A 248 12.25 -13.90 6.62
CA MET A 248 11.99 -12.51 6.27
C MET A 248 10.77 -11.96 7.01
N TRP A 249 9.70 -12.75 7.16
CA TRP A 249 8.51 -12.35 7.90
C TRP A 249 7.80 -13.50 8.62
N ASN A 250 7.77 -13.45 9.95
CA ASN A 250 6.92 -14.34 10.75
C ASN A 250 5.54 -13.70 10.96
N VAL A 251 4.48 -14.49 10.71
CA VAL A 251 3.09 -14.10 10.90
C VAL A 251 2.40 -15.11 11.82
N PHE A 252 1.73 -14.64 12.87
CA PHE A 252 1.13 -15.47 13.93
C PHE A 252 -0.40 -15.51 13.92
N GLY A 253 -1.04 -14.67 13.11
CA GLY A 253 -2.49 -14.60 12.87
C GLY A 253 -2.78 -14.49 11.38
N ASP A 254 -3.78 -13.71 11.01
CA ASP A 254 -4.28 -13.63 9.64
C ASP A 254 -3.44 -12.68 8.77
N PHE A 255 -3.31 -13.01 7.49
CA PHE A 255 -2.73 -12.16 6.46
C PHE A 255 -3.80 -11.84 5.43
N VAL A 256 -4.23 -10.58 5.36
CA VAL A 256 -5.35 -10.15 4.53
C VAL A 256 -4.93 -9.03 3.59
N VAL A 257 -5.15 -9.24 2.29
CA VAL A 257 -4.98 -8.23 1.25
C VAL A 257 -6.33 -7.96 0.61
N LYS A 258 -6.79 -6.71 0.68
CA LYS A 258 -8.11 -6.27 0.23
C LYS A 258 -8.15 -5.88 -1.25
N GLU A 259 -9.36 -5.60 -1.73
CA GLU A 259 -9.64 -5.31 -3.13
C GLU A 259 -8.82 -4.15 -3.66
N GLY A 260 -8.19 -4.38 -4.82
CA GLY A 260 -7.38 -3.40 -5.51
C GLY A 260 -6.08 -2.99 -4.79
N ALA A 261 -5.76 -3.58 -3.64
CA ALA A 261 -4.50 -3.36 -2.97
C ALA A 261 -3.34 -4.05 -3.70
N SER A 262 -2.12 -3.56 -3.48
CA SER A 262 -0.88 -4.15 -4.01
C SER A 262 0.06 -4.54 -2.89
N VAL A 263 0.59 -5.76 -2.91
CA VAL A 263 1.60 -6.24 -1.94
C VAL A 263 2.81 -6.79 -2.65
N ALA A 264 4.01 -6.33 -2.27
CA ALA A 264 5.27 -6.91 -2.68
C ALA A 264 6.10 -7.34 -1.47
N VAL A 265 6.54 -8.60 -1.42
CA VAL A 265 7.45 -9.12 -0.38
C VAL A 265 8.65 -9.72 -1.08
N LEU A 266 9.74 -8.95 -1.12
CA LEU A 266 10.85 -9.15 -2.05
C LEU A 266 12.13 -9.45 -1.28
N ASN A 267 12.66 -10.66 -1.46
CA ASN A 267 14.00 -10.97 -1.02
C ASN A 267 15.01 -10.69 -2.13
N THR A 268 15.75 -9.59 -2.00
CA THR A 268 16.74 -9.17 -3.00
C THR A 268 18.16 -9.63 -2.67
N TYR A 269 18.35 -10.37 -1.57
CA TYR A 269 19.64 -10.99 -1.25
C TYR A 269 19.74 -12.37 -1.90
N MET A 270 20.42 -12.46 -3.05
CA MET A 270 20.41 -13.69 -3.88
C MET A 270 21.02 -14.93 -3.22
N SER A 271 21.78 -14.76 -2.14
CA SER A 271 22.47 -15.85 -1.41
C SER A 271 21.75 -16.31 -0.15
N THR A 272 20.45 -16.01 0.02
CA THR A 272 19.69 -16.52 1.17
C THR A 272 19.66 -18.05 1.20
N PRO A 273 19.68 -18.68 2.40
CA PRO A 273 19.46 -20.11 2.53
C PRO A 273 18.03 -20.52 2.15
N SER A 274 17.82 -21.83 1.99
CA SER A 274 16.54 -22.41 1.56
C SER A 274 15.43 -22.32 2.62
N ASP A 275 15.76 -21.97 3.86
CA ASP A 275 14.84 -21.77 4.97
C ASP A 275 14.50 -20.29 5.24
N ASN A 276 15.00 -19.35 4.42
CA ASN A 276 14.61 -17.94 4.49
C ASN A 276 13.29 -17.66 3.74
N TYR A 277 12.19 -18.20 4.27
CA TYR A 277 10.86 -18.00 3.69
C TYR A 277 10.47 -16.52 3.72
N ASN A 278 9.82 -16.03 2.64
CA ASN A 278 9.32 -14.65 2.63
C ASN A 278 8.25 -14.45 3.72
N ILE A 279 7.30 -15.37 3.78
CA ILE A 279 6.24 -15.40 4.80
C ILE A 279 6.22 -16.77 5.46
N TYR A 280 6.44 -16.80 6.78
CA TYR A 280 6.28 -17.99 7.61
C TYR A 280 5.13 -17.79 8.58
N PHE A 281 4.03 -18.51 8.35
CA PHE A 281 2.92 -18.64 9.29
C PHE A 281 3.28 -19.60 10.45
N LYS A 282 3.26 -19.07 11.68
CA LYS A 282 3.69 -19.79 12.91
C LYS A 282 2.59 -19.98 13.96
N GLY A 283 1.44 -19.37 13.75
CA GLY A 283 0.29 -19.46 14.63
C GLY A 283 -0.57 -20.71 14.41
N THR A 284 -1.79 -20.66 14.94
CA THR A 284 -2.83 -21.68 14.76
C THR A 284 -4.10 -21.02 14.23
N ASN A 285 -4.91 -21.74 13.45
CA ASN A 285 -6.15 -21.24 12.86
C ASN A 285 -5.96 -19.95 12.03
N GLN A 286 -4.83 -19.84 11.33
CA GLN A 286 -4.49 -18.66 10.55
C GLN A 286 -5.12 -18.71 9.16
N LYS A 287 -5.42 -17.54 8.62
CA LYS A 287 -5.92 -17.38 7.26
C LYS A 287 -4.97 -16.57 6.40
N PHE A 288 -4.80 -17.00 5.16
CA PHE A 288 -4.20 -16.21 4.10
C PHE A 288 -5.29 -15.80 3.09
N ILE A 289 -5.69 -14.53 3.14
CA ILE A 289 -6.83 -14.01 2.38
C ILE A 289 -6.31 -13.01 1.34
N LEU A 290 -6.65 -13.27 0.09
CA LEU A 290 -6.41 -12.37 -1.02
C LEU A 290 -7.76 -12.07 -1.66
N ASP A 291 -8.30 -10.87 -1.44
CA ASP A 291 -9.63 -10.49 -1.90
C ASP A 291 -9.54 -9.57 -3.11
N ASN A 292 -9.37 -10.14 -4.30
CA ASN A 292 -9.21 -9.43 -5.57
C ASN A 292 -8.14 -8.32 -5.52
N PRO A 293 -6.90 -8.61 -5.06
CA PRO A 293 -5.83 -7.62 -5.06
C PRO A 293 -5.51 -7.19 -6.50
N LYS A 294 -5.04 -5.96 -6.64
CA LYS A 294 -4.53 -5.45 -7.93
C LYS A 294 -3.24 -6.18 -8.31
N TYR A 295 -2.31 -6.26 -7.37
CA TYR A 295 -1.04 -6.96 -7.54
C TYR A 295 -0.61 -7.69 -6.26
N VAL A 296 -0.05 -8.89 -6.41
CA VAL A 296 0.79 -9.52 -5.39
C VAL A 296 2.09 -9.93 -6.05
N ASN A 297 3.23 -9.68 -5.43
CA ASN A 297 4.53 -10.15 -5.90
C ASN A 297 5.39 -10.60 -4.71
N ILE A 298 5.54 -11.91 -4.56
CA ILE A 298 6.40 -12.50 -3.55
C ILE A 298 7.54 -13.20 -4.25
N TYR A 299 8.77 -12.83 -3.93
CA TYR A 299 9.97 -13.32 -4.59
C TYR A 299 11.02 -13.77 -3.58
N THR A 300 11.56 -14.97 -3.80
CA THR A 300 12.79 -15.47 -3.18
C THR A 300 13.59 -16.30 -4.18
N LYS A 301 14.91 -16.27 -4.06
CA LYS A 301 15.80 -17.03 -4.92
C LYS A 301 15.78 -18.53 -4.59
N ASN A 302 15.87 -18.86 -3.30
CA ASN A 302 16.21 -20.21 -2.83
C ASN A 302 15.12 -20.86 -1.95
N ALA A 303 14.38 -20.07 -1.16
CA ALA A 303 13.38 -20.58 -0.22
C ALA A 303 11.99 -20.75 -0.88
N SER A 304 10.99 -21.17 -0.12
CA SER A 304 9.58 -21.04 -0.55
C SER A 304 9.04 -19.65 -0.21
N VAL A 305 8.18 -19.10 -1.07
CA VAL A 305 7.50 -17.81 -0.83
C VAL A 305 6.63 -17.83 0.42
N VAL A 306 6.02 -18.98 0.71
CA VAL A 306 5.19 -19.20 1.88
C VAL A 306 5.60 -20.52 2.52
N TYR A 307 5.67 -20.53 3.85
CA TYR A 307 5.87 -21.74 4.64
C TYR A 307 5.01 -21.73 5.89
N THR A 308 4.64 -22.91 6.36
CA THR A 308 3.93 -23.09 7.62
C THR A 308 4.15 -24.51 8.14
N ASN A 309 4.16 -24.69 9.46
CA ASN A 309 4.09 -26.02 10.06
C ASN A 309 2.63 -26.44 10.34
N ASN A 310 1.82 -25.50 10.82
CA ASN A 310 0.41 -25.74 11.11
C ASN A 310 -0.44 -25.54 9.85
N PRO A 311 -1.64 -26.14 9.78
CA PRO A 311 -2.57 -25.82 8.71
C PRO A 311 -2.90 -24.32 8.68
N VAL A 312 -2.87 -23.73 7.49
CA VAL A 312 -3.32 -22.37 7.18
C VAL A 312 -4.40 -22.47 6.12
N ASP A 313 -5.55 -21.85 6.38
CA ASP A 313 -6.63 -21.77 5.39
C ASP A 313 -6.31 -20.63 4.42
N PHE A 314 -6.37 -20.87 3.12
CA PHE A 314 -6.28 -19.79 2.13
C PHE A 314 -7.64 -19.55 1.48
N ILE A 315 -7.99 -18.26 1.33
CA ILE A 315 -9.25 -17.80 0.72
C ILE A 315 -8.88 -16.76 -0.32
N PHE A 316 -8.84 -17.19 -1.58
CA PHE A 316 -8.30 -16.42 -2.67
C PHE A 316 -9.38 -16.05 -3.68
N LYS A 317 -9.46 -14.77 -3.98
CA LYS A 317 -10.18 -14.17 -5.09
C LYS A 317 -9.17 -13.40 -5.93
N PHE A 318 -8.98 -13.75 -7.20
CA PHE A 318 -7.95 -13.11 -8.04
C PHE A 318 -8.28 -13.14 -9.53
N THR A 319 -7.66 -12.23 -10.29
CA THR A 319 -7.78 -12.17 -11.75
C THR A 319 -6.92 -13.22 -12.44
N ARG A 320 -5.63 -13.26 -12.10
CA ARG A 320 -4.68 -14.29 -12.53
C ARG A 320 -3.63 -14.51 -11.45
N ILE A 321 -3.25 -15.76 -11.24
CA ILE A 321 -2.14 -16.17 -10.38
C ILE A 321 -1.08 -16.87 -11.23
N ASN A 322 0.20 -16.64 -10.93
CA ASN A 322 1.35 -17.23 -11.60
C ASN A 322 2.34 -17.75 -10.55
N MET A 323 2.92 -18.92 -10.81
CA MET A 323 3.84 -19.60 -9.88
C MET A 323 5.07 -20.12 -10.61
N TRP A 324 6.24 -19.90 -10.00
CA TRP A 324 7.52 -20.43 -10.46
C TRP A 324 8.09 -21.41 -9.44
N ILE A 325 8.60 -22.54 -9.93
CA ILE A 325 9.31 -23.56 -9.14
C ILE A 325 10.82 -23.32 -9.06
N TYR A 326 11.34 -22.40 -9.89
CA TYR A 326 12.72 -21.92 -9.88
C TYR A 326 12.73 -20.40 -10.05
N ALA A 327 13.73 -19.72 -9.50
CA ALA A 327 13.88 -18.28 -9.67
C ALA A 327 15.22 -17.94 -10.32
N LEU A 328 15.18 -17.16 -11.40
CA LEU A 328 16.34 -16.39 -11.83
C LEU A 328 16.65 -15.29 -10.82
N ASP A 329 17.79 -14.60 -10.97
CA ASP A 329 18.09 -13.44 -10.13
C ASP A 329 17.01 -12.38 -10.31
N TYR A 330 16.74 -11.59 -9.28
CA TYR A 330 15.56 -10.74 -9.20
C TYR A 330 15.35 -9.84 -10.44
N THR A 331 16.42 -9.24 -10.96
CA THR A 331 16.37 -8.35 -12.15
C THR A 331 16.11 -9.06 -13.46
N SER A 332 16.29 -10.39 -13.49
CA SER A 332 16.13 -11.23 -14.68
C SER A 332 14.90 -12.13 -14.61
N ALA A 333 14.24 -12.19 -13.44
CA ALA A 333 13.10 -13.05 -13.18
C ALA A 333 11.79 -12.48 -13.78
N CYS A 334 10.84 -13.38 -14.06
CA CYS A 334 9.48 -13.07 -14.51
C CYS A 334 9.42 -12.21 -15.78
N THR A 335 10.34 -12.42 -16.71
CA THR A 335 10.34 -11.77 -18.03
C THR A 335 9.55 -12.61 -19.04
N LEU A 336 9.38 -12.12 -20.28
CA LEU A 336 8.82 -12.93 -21.37
C LEU A 336 9.64 -14.19 -21.69
N ALA A 337 10.91 -14.23 -21.29
CA ALA A 337 11.79 -15.40 -21.40
C ALA A 337 11.76 -16.30 -20.15
N ASP A 338 11.24 -15.80 -19.03
CA ASP A 338 11.10 -16.52 -17.76
C ASP A 338 9.63 -16.59 -17.36
N THR A 339 8.89 -17.45 -18.06
CA THR A 339 7.45 -17.65 -17.88
C THR A 339 7.15 -18.54 -16.67
N PRO A 340 5.98 -18.36 -16.02
CA PRO A 340 5.62 -19.19 -14.88
C PRO A 340 5.44 -20.66 -15.27
N ALA A 341 5.78 -21.55 -14.34
CA ALA A 341 5.54 -22.99 -14.49
C ALA A 341 4.04 -23.32 -14.42
N PHE A 342 3.31 -22.60 -13.55
CA PHE A 342 1.87 -22.77 -13.38
C PHE A 342 1.16 -21.42 -13.35
N TYR A 343 -0.06 -21.40 -13.86
CA TYR A 343 -0.89 -20.21 -13.89
C TYR A 343 -2.37 -20.58 -13.95
N TRP A 344 -3.22 -19.80 -13.29
CA TRP A 344 -4.67 -19.97 -13.35
C TRP A 344 -5.35 -18.61 -13.46
N TYR A 345 -6.39 -18.52 -14.29
CA TYR A 345 -7.18 -17.31 -14.51
C TYR A 345 -8.53 -17.64 -15.15
N LYS A 346 -9.43 -16.66 -15.13
CA LYS A 346 -10.69 -16.67 -15.88
C LYS A 346 -10.77 -15.37 -16.68
N GLU A 347 -11.44 -15.41 -17.84
CA GLU A 347 -11.48 -14.23 -18.73
C GLU A 347 -12.42 -13.12 -18.25
N LYS A 348 -13.55 -13.50 -17.63
CA LYS A 348 -14.64 -12.54 -17.32
C LYS A 348 -14.76 -12.18 -15.84
N TYR A 349 -14.55 -13.15 -14.96
CA TYR A 349 -14.78 -13.03 -13.53
C TYR A 349 -13.54 -13.43 -12.75
N PRO A 350 -13.32 -12.93 -11.53
CA PRO A 350 -12.26 -13.44 -10.68
C PRO A 350 -12.39 -14.95 -10.42
N VAL A 351 -11.25 -15.61 -10.33
CA VAL A 351 -11.15 -16.95 -9.75
C VAL A 351 -11.44 -16.84 -8.27
N GLU A 352 -12.27 -17.72 -7.75
CA GLU A 352 -12.47 -17.93 -6.31
C GLU A 352 -11.97 -19.32 -5.97
N MET A 353 -11.08 -19.43 -4.99
CA MET A 353 -10.41 -20.66 -4.59
C MET A 353 -10.23 -20.69 -3.07
N ILE A 354 -10.57 -21.81 -2.46
CA ILE A 354 -10.41 -22.03 -1.02
C ILE A 354 -9.68 -23.34 -0.81
N GLY A 355 -8.74 -23.37 0.13
CA GLY A 355 -8.04 -24.58 0.47
C GLY A 355 -7.21 -24.43 1.73
N VAL A 356 -6.36 -25.42 1.97
CA VAL A 356 -5.49 -25.49 3.14
C VAL A 356 -4.07 -25.79 2.68
N LEU A 357 -3.09 -25.09 3.26
CA LEU A 357 -1.68 -25.42 3.12
C LEU A 357 -1.06 -25.80 4.47
N ASN A 358 -0.08 -26.70 4.45
CA ASN A 358 0.81 -27.00 5.57
C ASN A 358 2.24 -27.18 5.02
N LYS A 359 3.19 -27.69 5.81
CA LYS A 359 4.59 -27.86 5.34
C LYS A 359 4.73 -28.88 4.20
N ASP A 360 3.87 -29.90 4.16
CA ASP A 360 4.00 -31.08 3.30
C ASP A 360 3.05 -31.04 2.10
N SER A 361 1.90 -30.35 2.22
CA SER A 361 0.88 -30.35 1.18
C SER A 361 0.10 -29.05 1.06
N THR A 362 -0.55 -28.90 -0.09
CA THR A 362 -1.59 -27.91 -0.37
C THR A 362 -2.78 -28.67 -0.93
N THR A 363 -3.98 -28.37 -0.45
CA THR A 363 -5.22 -29.02 -0.90
C THR A 363 -6.27 -27.98 -1.19
N ILE A 364 -6.83 -28.02 -2.39
CA ILE A 364 -7.95 -27.17 -2.79
C ILE A 364 -9.25 -27.87 -2.38
N SER A 365 -10.06 -27.16 -1.61
CA SER A 365 -11.37 -27.62 -1.14
C SER A 365 -12.51 -27.16 -2.06
N SER A 366 -12.38 -26.00 -2.69
CA SER A 366 -13.36 -25.49 -3.64
C SER A 366 -12.75 -24.50 -4.63
N HIS A 367 -13.29 -24.46 -5.84
CA HIS A 367 -12.99 -23.43 -6.83
C HIS A 367 -14.20 -23.14 -7.74
N ASN A 368 -14.19 -22.01 -8.45
CA ASN A 368 -15.24 -21.63 -9.40
C ASN A 368 -14.90 -21.86 -10.89
N PHE A 369 -13.91 -22.70 -11.20
CA PHE A 369 -13.64 -23.12 -12.59
C PHE A 369 -14.71 -24.05 -13.15
N THR A 370 -15.03 -23.85 -14.43
CA THR A 370 -15.79 -24.79 -15.26
C THR A 370 -14.87 -25.89 -15.81
N GLU A 371 -15.46 -27.00 -16.26
CA GLU A 371 -14.70 -28.10 -16.87
C GLU A 371 -13.93 -27.66 -18.12
N THR A 372 -14.53 -26.79 -18.96
CA THR A 372 -13.87 -26.23 -20.14
C THR A 372 -12.66 -25.38 -19.77
N GLU A 373 -12.77 -24.55 -18.73
CA GLU A 373 -11.65 -23.74 -18.23
C GLU A 373 -10.52 -24.65 -17.71
N LEU A 374 -10.85 -25.67 -16.89
CA LEU A 374 -9.87 -26.63 -16.35
C LEU A 374 -9.11 -27.37 -17.46
N ASN A 375 -9.79 -27.78 -18.52
CA ASN A 375 -9.16 -28.47 -19.66
C ASN A 375 -8.19 -27.58 -20.46
N SER A 376 -8.24 -26.26 -20.27
CA SER A 376 -7.40 -25.28 -20.95
C SER A 376 -6.27 -24.71 -20.09
N LEU A 377 -6.26 -25.04 -18.80
CA LEU A 377 -5.32 -24.56 -17.79
C LEU A 377 -4.43 -25.71 -17.29
N PRO A 378 -3.31 -25.42 -16.60
CA PRO A 378 -2.56 -26.44 -15.88
C PRO A 378 -3.46 -27.21 -14.93
N ASP A 379 -3.20 -28.52 -14.78
CA ASP A 379 -3.94 -29.36 -13.83
C ASP A 379 -3.92 -28.71 -12.45
N ILE A 380 -5.12 -28.50 -11.91
CA ILE A 380 -5.37 -27.83 -10.64
C ILE A 380 -4.68 -28.53 -9.46
N ASN A 381 -4.41 -29.84 -9.59
CA ASN A 381 -3.66 -30.61 -8.59
C ASN A 381 -2.18 -30.17 -8.47
N ASN A 382 -1.65 -29.42 -9.45
CA ASN A 382 -0.32 -28.82 -9.36
C ASN A 382 -0.31 -27.51 -8.55
N PHE A 383 -1.47 -27.01 -8.12
CA PHE A 383 -1.52 -25.84 -7.24
C PHE A 383 -0.96 -26.20 -5.87
N SER A 384 0.22 -25.67 -5.57
CA SER A 384 0.92 -25.93 -4.32
C SER A 384 1.76 -24.72 -3.93
N PHE A 385 1.89 -24.47 -2.63
CA PHE A 385 2.86 -23.50 -2.09
C PHE A 385 4.24 -24.13 -1.82
N GLN A 386 4.32 -25.47 -1.80
CA GLN A 386 5.58 -26.15 -1.56
C GLN A 386 6.54 -25.89 -2.71
N ASN A 387 7.76 -25.46 -2.37
CA ASN A 387 8.86 -25.17 -3.30
C ASN A 387 8.60 -24.04 -4.32
N ILE A 388 7.54 -23.25 -4.17
CA ILE A 388 7.30 -22.09 -5.03
C ILE A 388 8.27 -20.96 -4.66
N LYS A 389 9.01 -20.46 -5.65
CA LYS A 389 10.02 -19.41 -5.51
C LYS A 389 9.49 -18.02 -5.79
N ILE A 390 8.50 -17.95 -6.67
CA ILE A 390 7.85 -16.70 -7.04
C ILE A 390 6.35 -16.93 -7.14
N LEU A 391 5.59 -16.06 -6.50
CA LEU A 391 4.14 -16.00 -6.59
C LEU A 391 3.75 -14.59 -7.06
N THR A 392 3.04 -14.52 -8.18
CA THR A 392 2.48 -13.24 -8.64
C THR A 392 0.99 -13.33 -8.87
N ILE A 393 0.27 -12.26 -8.53
CA ILE A 393 -1.14 -12.07 -8.82
C ILE A 393 -1.33 -10.72 -9.49
N GLY A 394 -2.28 -10.67 -10.40
CA GLY A 394 -2.68 -9.48 -11.11
C GLY A 394 -2.89 -9.80 -12.58
N MET A 395 -3.52 -8.89 -13.30
CA MET A 395 -3.73 -9.04 -14.74
C MET A 395 -3.61 -7.68 -15.43
N LEU A 396 -2.80 -7.63 -16.48
CA LEU A 396 -2.74 -6.48 -17.38
C LEU A 396 -3.94 -6.52 -18.32
N LYS A 397 -4.41 -5.34 -18.74
CA LYS A 397 -5.47 -5.23 -19.75
C LYS A 397 -4.83 -5.07 -21.12
N ILE A 398 -5.33 -5.82 -22.10
CA ILE A 398 -4.89 -5.77 -23.49
C ILE A 398 -6.12 -5.46 -24.34
N ASN A 399 -6.04 -4.42 -25.15
CA ASN A 399 -6.90 -4.15 -26.29
C ASN A 399 -6.16 -4.56 -27.55
N VAL A 400 -6.80 -5.35 -28.41
CA VAL A 400 -6.24 -5.78 -29.70
C VAL A 400 -6.88 -4.95 -30.80
N HIS A 401 -6.06 -4.41 -31.71
CA HIS A 401 -6.56 -3.73 -32.90
C HIS A 401 -7.12 -4.74 -33.91
N PRO A 402 -7.88 -4.29 -34.93
CA PRO A 402 -8.39 -5.22 -35.93
C PRO A 402 -7.27 -5.95 -36.66
N ILE A 403 -7.51 -7.23 -36.94
CA ILE A 403 -6.58 -8.09 -37.69
C ILE A 403 -7.36 -8.74 -38.82
N THR A 404 -7.14 -8.25 -40.04
CA THR A 404 -7.78 -8.70 -41.29
C THR A 404 -6.72 -9.16 -42.29
N ASP A 405 -7.16 -9.60 -43.46
CA ASP A 405 -6.30 -9.99 -44.59
C ASP A 405 -5.51 -8.81 -45.20
N THR A 406 -5.88 -7.57 -44.86
CA THR A 406 -5.16 -6.34 -45.26
C THR A 406 -4.20 -5.81 -44.19
N THR A 407 -4.12 -6.44 -43.01
CA THR A 407 -3.25 -5.99 -41.93
C THR A 407 -1.77 -6.17 -42.28
N ASP A 408 -0.96 -5.13 -42.08
CA ASP A 408 0.49 -5.11 -42.31
C ASP A 408 1.33 -5.06 -41.00
N ALA A 409 0.67 -4.81 -39.87
CA ALA A 409 1.23 -4.89 -38.53
C ALA A 409 0.19 -5.36 -37.50
N ILE A 410 0.62 -6.19 -36.53
CA ILE A 410 -0.20 -6.52 -35.37
C ILE A 410 0.04 -5.45 -34.30
N SER A 411 -1.03 -4.77 -33.89
CA SER A 411 -1.00 -3.69 -32.93
C SER A 411 -2.12 -3.79 -31.88
N GLY A 412 -1.99 -2.97 -30.84
CA GLY A 412 -2.95 -2.91 -29.75
C GLY A 412 -2.55 -1.92 -28.68
N HIS A 413 -3.33 -1.84 -27.61
CA HIS A 413 -3.00 -1.03 -26.43
C HIS A 413 -2.99 -1.87 -25.15
N THR A 414 -2.04 -1.60 -24.26
CA THR A 414 -1.96 -2.20 -22.92
C THR A 414 -1.46 -1.17 -21.91
N ILE A 415 -1.05 -1.60 -20.71
CA ILE A 415 -0.37 -0.74 -19.75
C ILE A 415 0.97 -0.27 -20.36
N PRO A 416 1.30 1.05 -20.29
CA PRO A 416 2.55 1.60 -20.82
C PRO A 416 3.79 0.82 -20.38
N TYR A 417 4.78 0.74 -21.29
CA TYR A 417 6.06 0.06 -21.08
C TYR A 417 5.98 -1.46 -20.84
N SER A 418 4.82 -2.09 -21.02
CA SER A 418 4.71 -3.54 -20.94
C SER A 418 5.46 -4.19 -22.10
N ASN A 419 6.16 -5.29 -21.81
CA ASN A 419 6.78 -6.13 -22.83
C ASN A 419 5.71 -7.03 -23.46
N ILE A 420 5.73 -7.18 -24.78
CA ILE A 420 4.74 -7.92 -25.56
C ILE A 420 5.40 -9.04 -26.35
N LYS A 421 4.75 -10.21 -26.35
CA LYS A 421 5.04 -11.33 -27.25
C LYS A 421 3.79 -11.66 -28.06
N ILE A 422 3.93 -11.77 -29.37
CA ILE A 422 2.84 -12.09 -30.31
C ILE A 422 3.20 -13.39 -31.02
N GLU A 423 2.33 -14.39 -30.94
CA GLU A 423 2.56 -15.74 -31.45
C GLU A 423 1.42 -16.19 -32.39
N TYR A 424 1.77 -16.61 -33.62
CA TYR A 424 0.83 -17.13 -34.63
C TYR A 424 1.58 -17.92 -35.71
N ASN A 425 1.01 -18.97 -36.29
CA ASN A 425 1.59 -19.75 -37.41
C ASN A 425 3.11 -20.06 -37.27
N ASN A 426 3.57 -20.45 -36.07
CA ASN A 426 4.98 -20.66 -35.68
C ASN A 426 5.90 -19.43 -35.71
N LYS A 427 5.35 -18.24 -35.94
CA LYS A 427 6.05 -16.96 -35.77
C LYS A 427 5.92 -16.49 -34.33
N SER A 428 6.98 -15.85 -33.85
CA SER A 428 7.03 -15.20 -32.53
C SER A 428 7.66 -13.83 -32.71
N LEU A 429 6.87 -12.78 -32.48
CA LEU A 429 7.29 -11.39 -32.56
C LEU A 429 7.31 -10.79 -31.16
N THR A 430 8.19 -9.81 -30.95
CA THR A 430 8.24 -9.05 -29.70
C THR A 430 8.07 -7.56 -29.98
N ALA A 431 7.47 -6.87 -29.01
CA ALA A 431 7.32 -5.42 -29.00
C ALA A 431 7.35 -4.92 -27.56
N THR A 432 7.45 -3.61 -27.39
CA THR A 432 7.26 -2.94 -26.10
C THR A 432 6.21 -1.87 -26.29
N ALA A 433 5.25 -1.79 -25.37
CA ALA A 433 4.26 -0.73 -25.39
C ALA A 433 4.93 0.62 -25.09
N ASP A 434 4.55 1.66 -25.83
CA ASP A 434 5.06 3.01 -25.63
C ASP A 434 4.45 3.68 -24.37
N GLU A 435 4.72 4.98 -24.19
CA GLU A 435 4.18 5.77 -23.08
C GLU A 435 2.66 5.92 -23.08
N ASN A 436 2.02 5.77 -24.24
CA ASN A 436 0.56 5.79 -24.44
C ASN A 436 -0.05 4.39 -24.33
N GLY A 437 0.79 3.37 -24.23
CA GLY A 437 0.38 1.98 -24.17
C GLY A 437 0.24 1.30 -25.53
N LEU A 438 0.53 1.98 -26.64
CA LEU A 438 0.49 1.40 -27.99
C LEU A 438 1.65 0.43 -28.15
N PHE A 439 1.36 -0.77 -28.64
CA PHE A 439 2.38 -1.68 -29.17
C PHE A 439 2.05 -1.99 -30.62
N GLU A 440 3.09 -2.18 -31.44
CA GLU A 440 2.96 -2.52 -32.85
C GLU A 440 4.16 -3.36 -33.30
N THR A 441 3.92 -4.35 -34.15
CA THR A 441 4.97 -5.11 -34.82
C THR A 441 4.56 -5.43 -36.25
N LYS A 442 5.48 -5.20 -37.20
CA LYS A 442 5.23 -5.48 -38.63
C LYS A 442 5.17 -6.97 -38.89
N ILE A 443 4.32 -7.35 -39.83
CA ILE A 443 4.25 -8.73 -40.34
C ILE A 443 4.86 -8.79 -41.76
N ASP A 444 5.46 -9.93 -42.06
CA ASP A 444 6.16 -10.24 -43.31
C ASP A 444 5.27 -10.91 -44.36
N SER A 445 4.05 -11.29 -43.99
CA SER A 445 3.06 -11.91 -44.86
C SER A 445 1.64 -11.72 -44.32
N THR A 446 0.65 -11.67 -45.21
CA THR A 446 -0.78 -11.66 -44.86
C THR A 446 -1.15 -12.78 -43.87
N ILE A 447 -2.01 -12.45 -42.91
CA ILE A 447 -2.58 -13.43 -41.97
C ILE A 447 -3.91 -13.92 -42.54
N LEU A 448 -3.98 -15.21 -42.85
CA LEU A 448 -5.19 -15.84 -43.37
C LEU A 448 -6.30 -15.87 -42.31
N ASP A 449 -7.55 -15.89 -42.76
CA ASP A 449 -8.71 -16.16 -41.91
C ASP A 449 -8.56 -17.47 -41.13
N ASN A 450 -9.18 -17.52 -39.96
CA ASN A 450 -9.11 -18.61 -38.98
C ASN A 450 -7.71 -18.84 -38.38
N THR A 451 -6.80 -17.87 -38.49
CA THR A 451 -5.53 -17.90 -37.79
C THR A 451 -5.73 -17.53 -36.32
N LYS A 452 -5.25 -18.37 -35.41
CA LYS A 452 -5.22 -18.07 -33.97
C LYS A 452 -3.98 -17.24 -33.65
N ILE A 453 -4.19 -16.09 -33.01
CA ILE A 453 -3.12 -15.20 -32.57
C ILE A 453 -3.17 -15.13 -31.05
N LYS A 454 -2.02 -15.35 -30.42
CA LYS A 454 -1.83 -15.20 -28.98
C LYS A 454 -0.97 -13.97 -28.71
N ILE A 455 -1.46 -13.06 -27.88
CA ILE A 455 -0.75 -11.87 -27.44
C ILE A 455 -0.52 -12.00 -25.93
N THR A 456 0.73 -11.98 -25.52
CA THR A 456 1.14 -12.03 -24.11
C THR A 456 1.75 -10.70 -23.73
N SER A 457 1.24 -10.09 -22.66
CA SER A 457 1.78 -8.85 -22.08
C SER A 457 2.39 -9.14 -20.71
N CYS A 458 3.55 -8.55 -20.44
CA CYS A 458 4.30 -8.72 -19.20
C CYS A 458 4.84 -7.39 -18.67
N LEU A 459 4.52 -7.08 -17.42
CA LEU A 459 5.01 -5.90 -16.69
C LEU A 459 5.03 -6.21 -15.19
N ASN A 460 6.13 -5.86 -14.51
CA ASN A 460 6.30 -6.06 -13.06
C ASN A 460 5.91 -7.49 -12.61
N SER A 461 6.40 -8.50 -13.33
CA SER A 461 6.13 -9.92 -13.06
C SER A 461 4.66 -10.35 -13.19
N THR A 462 3.80 -9.47 -13.70
CA THR A 462 2.39 -9.74 -14.01
C THR A 462 2.26 -10.07 -15.49
N PHE A 463 1.48 -11.12 -15.78
CA PHE A 463 1.21 -11.56 -17.14
C PHE A 463 -0.27 -11.37 -17.50
N ALA A 464 -0.53 -11.13 -18.77
CA ALA A 464 -1.86 -11.25 -19.35
C ALA A 464 -1.75 -11.93 -20.71
N GLU A 465 -2.75 -12.74 -21.04
CA GLU A 465 -2.84 -13.41 -22.34
C GLU A 465 -4.17 -13.04 -22.99
N LYS A 466 -4.12 -12.68 -24.26
CA LYS A 466 -5.28 -12.46 -25.10
C LYS A 466 -5.16 -13.32 -26.35
N LYS A 467 -6.19 -14.11 -26.63
CA LYS A 467 -6.27 -14.96 -27.83
C LYS A 467 -7.38 -14.42 -28.72
N VAL A 468 -7.08 -14.23 -30.00
CA VAL A 468 -8.05 -13.81 -31.02
C VAL A 468 -7.94 -14.73 -32.23
N THR A 469 -9.02 -14.81 -33.01
CA THR A 469 -9.06 -15.56 -34.27
C THR A 469 -9.36 -14.58 -35.40
N THR A 470 -8.62 -14.64 -36.49
CA THR A 470 -8.83 -13.77 -37.66
C THR A 470 -10.04 -14.22 -38.51
N PRO A 471 -10.74 -13.29 -39.18
CA PRO A 471 -10.60 -11.85 -39.03
C PRO A 471 -11.10 -11.40 -37.65
N PHE A 472 -10.36 -10.49 -37.01
CA PHE A 472 -10.73 -9.92 -35.73
C PHE A 472 -11.11 -8.45 -35.96
N ALA A 473 -12.34 -8.07 -35.59
CA ALA A 473 -12.90 -6.76 -35.90
C ALA A 473 -12.49 -5.66 -34.90
N GLY A 474 -11.56 -5.93 -33.99
CA GLY A 474 -11.23 -5.04 -32.87
C GLY A 474 -12.19 -5.20 -31.68
N GLU A 475 -12.00 -4.37 -30.67
CA GLU A 475 -12.78 -4.43 -29.42
C GLU A 475 -12.83 -3.08 -28.69
N LEU A 476 -13.81 -2.94 -27.79
CA LEU A 476 -13.92 -1.82 -26.88
C LEU A 476 -13.35 -2.20 -25.51
N THR A 477 -12.49 -1.37 -24.93
CA THR A 477 -11.80 -1.69 -23.68
C THR A 477 -11.69 -0.49 -22.75
N LEU A 478 -12.19 -0.63 -21.52
CA LEU A 478 -11.87 0.27 -20.41
C LEU A 478 -10.46 -0.05 -19.91
N LEU A 479 -9.46 0.63 -20.47
CA LEU A 479 -8.05 0.31 -20.27
C LEU A 479 -7.55 0.71 -18.89
N LYS A 480 -7.84 1.95 -18.46
CA LYS A 480 -7.32 2.50 -17.20
C LYS A 480 -8.31 3.47 -16.58
N VAL A 481 -8.33 3.51 -15.25
CA VAL A 481 -9.07 4.53 -14.47
C VAL A 481 -8.14 5.12 -13.42
N SER A 482 -8.43 6.34 -12.97
CA SER A 482 -7.80 6.86 -11.76
C SER A 482 -8.29 6.05 -10.56
N GLU A 483 -7.35 5.62 -9.73
CA GLU A 483 -7.60 4.69 -8.63
C GLU A 483 -8.11 5.42 -7.40
N ASN A 484 -7.22 5.81 -6.48
CA ASN A 484 -7.58 6.51 -5.25
C ASN A 484 -8.02 7.97 -5.52
N ILE A 485 -9.22 8.35 -5.06
CA ILE A 485 -9.83 9.68 -5.27
C ILE A 485 -10.10 10.33 -3.90
N PRO A 486 -9.09 10.97 -3.27
CA PRO A 486 -9.29 11.63 -2.00
C PRO A 486 -10.06 12.95 -2.15
N PHE A 487 -10.87 13.29 -1.14
CA PHE A 487 -11.56 14.58 -1.03
C PHE A 487 -10.78 15.58 -0.18
N ASN A 488 -10.97 16.87 -0.45
CA ASN A 488 -10.43 17.92 0.40
C ASN A 488 -11.13 17.89 1.77
N SER A 489 -10.38 18.19 2.84
CA SER A 489 -10.95 18.43 4.17
C SER A 489 -11.52 19.84 4.32
N VAL A 490 -11.00 20.80 3.55
CA VAL A 490 -11.54 22.16 3.48
C VAL A 490 -12.64 22.19 2.42
N PRO A 491 -13.87 22.59 2.79
CA PRO A 491 -14.98 22.65 1.85
C PRO A 491 -14.82 23.80 0.84
N SER A 492 -15.25 23.55 -0.40
CA SER A 492 -15.34 24.56 -1.46
C SER A 492 -16.60 25.43 -1.35
N SER A 493 -17.59 24.97 -0.59
CA SER A 493 -18.79 25.70 -0.18
C SER A 493 -19.17 25.24 1.22
N THR A 494 -19.59 26.16 2.09
CA THR A 494 -20.04 25.84 3.46
C THR A 494 -21.56 25.78 3.60
N ASN A 495 -22.32 26.26 2.61
CA ASN A 495 -23.79 26.19 2.61
C ASN A 495 -24.36 25.92 1.19
N PRO A 496 -24.62 24.65 0.82
CA PRO A 496 -24.33 23.43 1.58
C PRO A 496 -22.82 23.15 1.66
N ILE A 497 -22.40 22.29 2.59
CA ILE A 497 -21.03 21.77 2.64
C ILE A 497 -20.75 20.98 1.35
N ILE A 498 -19.70 21.36 0.62
CA ILE A 498 -19.24 20.65 -0.57
C ILE A 498 -17.74 20.38 -0.43
N LEU A 499 -17.36 19.10 -0.52
CA LEU A 499 -15.96 18.69 -0.56
C LEU A 499 -15.63 18.21 -1.98
N SER A 500 -14.85 19.00 -2.69
CA SER A 500 -14.33 18.62 -4.01
C SER A 500 -13.18 17.63 -3.87
N LYS A 501 -13.00 16.75 -4.85
CA LYS A 501 -11.84 15.87 -4.92
C LYS A 501 -10.53 16.65 -5.06
N LYS A 502 -9.44 16.13 -4.49
CA LYS A 502 -8.11 16.79 -4.51
C LYS A 502 -7.51 16.87 -5.91
N ASN A 503 -7.73 15.82 -6.72
CA ASN A 503 -7.08 15.64 -8.02
C ASN A 503 -8.08 15.44 -9.16
N LYS A 504 -7.64 15.68 -10.39
CA LYS A 504 -8.40 15.28 -11.59
C LYS A 504 -8.54 13.75 -11.65
N THR A 505 -9.60 13.28 -12.30
CA THR A 505 -9.88 11.86 -12.53
C THR A 505 -9.87 11.64 -14.03
N VAL A 506 -9.09 10.67 -14.49
CA VAL A 506 -8.95 10.30 -15.90
C VAL A 506 -9.40 8.86 -16.08
N ILE A 507 -10.21 8.64 -17.11
CA ILE A 507 -10.66 7.33 -17.57
C ILE A 507 -10.20 7.16 -19.01
N THR A 508 -9.44 6.11 -19.28
CA THR A 508 -8.90 5.79 -20.60
C THR A 508 -9.68 4.63 -21.19
N VAL A 509 -10.33 4.87 -22.32
CA VAL A 509 -11.06 3.88 -23.11
C VAL A 509 -10.38 3.76 -24.47
N VAL A 510 -10.16 2.53 -24.93
CA VAL A 510 -9.68 2.25 -26.29
C VAL A 510 -10.83 1.62 -27.06
N ASP A 511 -11.19 2.24 -28.17
CA ASP A 511 -12.14 1.70 -29.13
C ASP A 511 -11.40 1.35 -30.40
N SER A 512 -11.25 0.06 -30.68
CA SER A 512 -10.59 -0.44 -31.88
C SER A 512 -11.55 -1.11 -32.86
N ARG A 513 -12.87 -1.04 -32.62
CA ARG A 513 -13.88 -1.72 -33.44
C ARG A 513 -13.92 -1.14 -34.86
N ILE A 514 -13.88 -2.00 -35.88
CA ILE A 514 -14.12 -1.61 -37.29
C ILE A 514 -15.57 -1.13 -37.46
N ASN A 515 -16.52 -1.89 -36.90
CA ASN A 515 -17.93 -1.51 -36.88
C ASN A 515 -18.20 -0.79 -35.56
N SER A 516 -17.66 0.42 -35.42
CA SER A 516 -17.80 1.23 -34.22
C SER A 516 -19.19 1.87 -34.12
N SER A 517 -19.52 2.24 -32.90
CA SER A 517 -20.74 2.93 -32.49
C SER A 517 -20.41 3.76 -31.26
N ASN A 518 -21.28 4.72 -30.90
CA ASN A 518 -21.12 5.44 -29.63
C ASN A 518 -21.02 4.43 -28.48
N TRP A 519 -20.11 4.66 -27.54
CA TRP A 519 -20.07 3.94 -26.29
C TRP A 519 -20.37 4.88 -25.13
N LYS A 520 -20.84 4.31 -24.04
CA LYS A 520 -21.34 5.01 -22.86
C LYS A 520 -20.53 4.65 -21.63
N LEU A 521 -20.13 5.65 -20.85
CA LEU A 521 -19.45 5.49 -19.58
C LEU A 521 -20.43 5.63 -18.42
N TYR A 522 -20.42 4.63 -17.54
CA TYR A 522 -21.25 4.59 -16.36
C TYR A 522 -20.41 4.54 -15.09
N ILE A 523 -20.99 5.08 -14.01
CA ILE A 523 -20.45 4.99 -12.65
C ILE A 523 -21.53 4.59 -11.64
N ASN A 524 -21.15 3.82 -10.63
CA ASN A 524 -21.92 3.53 -9.41
C ASN A 524 -20.98 3.24 -8.24
N PHE A 525 -21.51 3.07 -7.03
CA PHE A 525 -20.75 2.49 -5.91
C PHE A 525 -21.31 1.13 -5.50
N ILE A 526 -20.54 0.32 -4.76
CA ILE A 526 -21.04 -0.94 -4.19
C ILE A 526 -21.84 -0.65 -2.92
N ASN A 527 -21.29 0.19 -2.04
CA ASN A 527 -21.88 0.60 -0.77
C ASN A 527 -21.79 2.12 -0.63
N PRO A 528 -22.61 2.77 0.21
CA PRO A 528 -22.39 4.17 0.57
C PRO A 528 -21.00 4.37 1.21
N MET A 529 -20.61 5.62 1.45
CA MET A 529 -19.38 5.93 2.19
C MET A 529 -19.55 5.49 3.66
N ILE A 530 -18.67 4.61 4.14
CA ILE A 530 -18.75 3.99 5.48
C ILE A 530 -17.42 4.19 6.21
N GLU A 531 -17.47 4.41 7.52
CA GLU A 531 -16.28 4.43 8.40
C GLU A 531 -16.14 3.15 9.24
N GLU A 532 -14.99 2.98 9.90
CA GLU A 532 -14.59 1.77 10.63
C GLU A 532 -15.62 1.24 11.65
N LYS A 533 -16.32 2.13 12.38
CA LYS A 533 -17.37 1.78 13.37
C LYS A 533 -18.77 1.63 12.75
N GLY A 534 -18.87 1.65 11.41
CA GLY A 534 -20.09 1.39 10.66
C GLY A 534 -21.02 2.59 10.49
N LYS A 535 -20.61 3.81 10.85
CA LYS A 535 -21.37 5.01 10.49
C LYS A 535 -21.34 5.20 8.98
N VAL A 536 -22.46 5.68 8.44
CA VAL A 536 -22.67 5.81 7.00
C VAL A 536 -22.96 7.26 6.65
N LEU A 537 -22.37 7.75 5.56
CA LEU A 537 -22.79 8.99 4.90
C LEU A 537 -23.83 8.65 3.83
N ILE A 538 -25.10 8.74 4.20
CA ILE A 538 -26.23 8.48 3.31
C ILE A 538 -26.35 9.63 2.30
N ASP A 539 -26.64 9.26 1.05
CA ASP A 539 -26.91 10.18 -0.07
C ASP A 539 -25.89 11.33 -0.21
N SER A 540 -24.61 11.06 0.08
CA SER A 540 -23.57 12.09 0.19
C SER A 540 -22.60 12.16 -0.99
N LEU A 541 -22.56 11.14 -1.86
CA LEU A 541 -21.64 11.10 -3.00
C LEU A 541 -22.36 11.46 -4.30
N PHE A 542 -21.87 12.49 -4.97
CA PHE A 542 -22.45 13.02 -6.20
C PHE A 542 -21.43 13.04 -7.33
N PHE A 543 -21.92 13.18 -8.56
CA PHE A 543 -21.13 13.31 -9.76
C PHE A 543 -21.60 14.52 -10.58
N LYS A 544 -20.67 15.41 -10.95
CA LYS A 544 -20.93 16.56 -11.80
C LYS A 544 -20.46 16.30 -13.22
N LYS A 545 -21.39 16.24 -14.17
CA LYS A 545 -21.10 16.07 -15.61
C LYS A 545 -20.48 17.32 -16.22
N PHE A 546 -20.02 17.20 -17.48
CA PHE A 546 -19.41 18.30 -18.24
C PHE A 546 -20.37 19.47 -18.48
N ASP A 547 -21.66 19.20 -18.66
CA ASP A 547 -22.75 20.18 -18.79
C ASP A 547 -23.18 20.80 -17.44
N ASN A 548 -22.51 20.44 -16.34
CA ASN A 548 -22.81 20.80 -14.96
C ASN A 548 -24.07 20.15 -14.36
N GLU A 549 -24.69 19.17 -15.01
CA GLU A 549 -25.70 18.34 -14.36
C GLU A 549 -25.07 17.61 -13.17
N GLU A 550 -25.72 17.67 -12.01
CA GLU A 550 -25.31 16.96 -10.80
C GLU A 550 -26.19 15.73 -10.58
N ILE A 551 -25.55 14.58 -10.42
CA ILE A 551 -26.21 13.30 -10.25
C ILE A 551 -25.85 12.74 -8.88
N LEU A 552 -26.86 12.40 -8.08
CA LEU A 552 -26.65 11.61 -6.87
C LEU A 552 -26.26 10.18 -7.26
N LEU A 553 -25.10 9.72 -6.79
CA LEU A 553 -24.65 8.35 -7.02
C LEU A 553 -25.31 7.39 -6.03
N LYS A 554 -25.61 6.20 -6.54
CA LYS A 554 -26.22 5.09 -5.81
C LYS A 554 -25.59 3.77 -6.29
N THR A 555 -26.15 2.65 -5.87
CA THR A 555 -25.71 1.33 -6.29
C THR A 555 -26.04 1.01 -7.75
N ASN A 556 -27.05 1.66 -8.33
CA ASN A 556 -27.38 1.53 -9.74
C ASN A 556 -26.49 2.42 -10.63
N LYS A 557 -26.13 1.90 -11.80
CA LYS A 557 -25.32 2.60 -12.80
C LYS A 557 -25.94 3.93 -13.24
N LYS A 558 -25.11 4.96 -13.38
CA LYS A 558 -25.45 6.28 -13.89
C LYS A 558 -24.59 6.64 -15.08
N LEU A 559 -25.22 7.03 -16.19
CA LEU A 559 -24.54 7.51 -17.39
C LEU A 559 -23.88 8.86 -17.10
N VAL A 560 -22.59 8.98 -17.38
CA VAL A 560 -21.82 10.21 -17.10
C VAL A 560 -21.07 10.74 -18.32
N TYR A 561 -20.91 9.94 -19.36
CA TYR A 561 -20.31 10.35 -20.61
C TYR A 561 -20.79 9.44 -21.75
N GLU A 562 -20.96 10.01 -22.94
CA GLU A 562 -21.21 9.28 -24.18
C GLU A 562 -20.19 9.73 -25.21
N SER A 563 -19.58 8.77 -25.90
CA SER A 563 -18.62 9.04 -26.96
C SER A 563 -19.32 9.34 -28.27
N LEU A 564 -18.53 9.81 -29.24
CA LEU A 564 -18.92 9.76 -30.65
C LEU A 564 -18.37 8.48 -31.27
N ASP A 565 -19.06 7.99 -32.29
CA ASP A 565 -18.58 6.96 -33.20
C ASP A 565 -17.21 7.35 -33.80
N SER A 566 -16.25 6.42 -33.75
CA SER A 566 -14.91 6.61 -34.32
C SER A 566 -14.84 6.36 -35.84
N GLY A 567 -15.95 5.94 -36.45
CA GLY A 567 -16.05 5.65 -37.88
C GLY A 567 -15.13 4.51 -38.32
N GLY A 568 -14.92 3.52 -37.46
CA GLY A 568 -14.05 2.36 -37.68
C GLY A 568 -12.56 2.61 -37.43
N ASN A 569 -12.18 3.82 -37.02
CA ASN A 569 -10.79 4.12 -36.66
C ASN A 569 -10.51 3.74 -35.21
N VAL A 570 -9.29 3.26 -34.96
CA VAL A 570 -8.79 3.09 -33.59
C VAL A 570 -8.74 4.45 -32.90
N SER A 571 -9.39 4.56 -31.75
CA SER A 571 -9.38 5.77 -30.94
C SER A 571 -9.04 5.47 -29.48
N VAL A 572 -8.25 6.37 -28.87
CA VAL A 572 -7.93 6.36 -27.44
C VAL A 572 -8.55 7.60 -26.82
N SER A 573 -9.58 7.40 -26.00
CA SER A 573 -10.31 8.48 -25.34
C SER A 573 -9.86 8.61 -23.88
N ASN A 574 -9.30 9.77 -23.54
CA ASN A 574 -8.97 10.14 -22.15
C ASN A 574 -10.04 11.07 -21.56
N VAL A 575 -11.13 10.48 -21.05
CA VAL A 575 -12.22 11.23 -20.41
C VAL A 575 -11.72 11.81 -19.09
N THR A 576 -11.47 13.12 -19.08
CA THR A 576 -10.83 13.82 -17.94
C THR A 576 -11.83 14.69 -17.20
N PHE A 577 -12.10 14.35 -15.95
CA PHE A 577 -12.88 15.16 -15.02
C PHE A 577 -11.91 15.99 -14.16
N SER A 578 -11.94 17.31 -14.32
CA SER A 578 -11.20 18.29 -13.49
C SER A 578 -11.59 18.20 -12.01
N THR A 579 -10.99 18.99 -11.14
CA THR A 579 -11.32 18.98 -9.69
C THR A 579 -12.73 19.50 -9.39
N ASP A 580 -13.29 20.35 -10.26
CA ASP A 580 -14.66 20.87 -10.18
C ASP A 580 -15.70 20.01 -10.93
N LYS A 581 -15.26 18.95 -11.61
CA LYS A 581 -16.10 18.00 -12.37
C LYS A 581 -15.93 16.58 -11.83
N GLY A 582 -16.85 15.68 -12.15
CA GLY A 582 -16.85 14.31 -11.65
C GLY A 582 -17.25 14.22 -10.18
N LEU A 583 -16.61 13.36 -9.41
CA LEU A 583 -16.99 13.07 -8.02
C LEU A 583 -16.82 14.26 -7.06
N PHE A 584 -17.82 14.52 -6.23
CA PHE A 584 -17.78 15.44 -5.10
C PHE A 584 -18.67 14.94 -3.96
N LEU A 585 -18.37 15.35 -2.72
CA LEU A 585 -19.18 15.01 -1.55
C LEU A 585 -20.05 16.19 -1.11
N LYS A 586 -21.29 15.88 -0.75
CA LYS A 586 -22.23 16.73 -0.01
C LYS A 586 -22.66 15.97 1.24
N PRO A 587 -21.87 16.01 2.32
CA PRO A 587 -22.15 15.19 3.50
C PRO A 587 -23.50 15.59 4.12
N SER A 588 -24.28 14.60 4.54
CA SER A 588 -25.59 14.80 5.17
C SER A 588 -25.52 15.23 6.65
N LYS A 589 -24.30 15.25 7.22
CA LYS A 589 -23.99 15.63 8.60
C LYS A 589 -22.57 16.19 8.67
N ASP A 590 -22.23 16.83 9.80
CA ASP A 590 -20.86 17.25 10.06
C ASP A 590 -19.91 16.05 10.13
N LEU A 591 -18.71 16.21 9.56
CA LEU A 591 -17.63 15.23 9.62
C LEU A 591 -16.72 15.57 10.80
N LEU A 592 -16.39 14.58 11.62
CA LEU A 592 -15.47 14.75 12.75
C LEU A 592 -14.03 14.47 12.30
N GLU A 593 -13.04 15.14 12.91
CA GLU A 593 -11.62 15.00 12.56
C GLU A 593 -11.06 13.57 12.65
N GLU A 594 -11.70 12.70 13.44
CA GLU A 594 -11.28 11.31 13.64
C GLU A 594 -12.09 10.29 12.83
N GLU A 595 -13.02 10.75 11.99
CA GLU A 595 -13.82 9.88 11.14
C GLU A 595 -13.25 9.84 9.71
N ASP A 596 -12.96 8.63 9.24
CA ASP A 596 -12.52 8.40 7.87
C ASP A 596 -13.54 7.52 7.15
N TYR A 597 -14.15 8.09 6.10
CA TYR A 597 -15.20 7.44 5.32
C TYR A 597 -14.67 7.09 3.94
N SER A 598 -14.92 5.87 3.49
CA SER A 598 -14.50 5.41 2.16
C SER A 598 -15.59 4.59 1.47
N THR A 599 -15.48 4.47 0.14
CA THR A 599 -16.27 3.56 -0.69
C THR A 599 -15.52 3.18 -1.95
N ILE A 600 -15.96 2.09 -2.60
CA ILE A 600 -15.50 1.65 -3.91
C ILE A 600 -16.50 2.11 -4.97
N VAL A 601 -16.00 2.86 -5.95
CA VAL A 601 -16.74 3.22 -7.17
C VAL A 601 -16.37 2.29 -8.31
N ILE A 602 -17.38 1.88 -9.09
CA ILE A 602 -17.22 1.03 -10.26
C ILE A 602 -17.43 1.87 -11.50
N TRP A 603 -16.48 1.79 -12.43
CA TRP A 603 -16.62 2.31 -13.79
C TRP A 603 -16.96 1.17 -14.73
N SER A 604 -17.90 1.40 -15.63
CA SER A 604 -18.23 0.44 -16.70
C SER A 604 -18.50 1.14 -18.01
N ILE A 605 -18.25 0.43 -19.10
CA ILE A 605 -18.51 0.87 -20.47
C ILE A 605 -19.56 -0.05 -21.09
N GLU A 606 -20.47 0.53 -21.88
CA GLU A 606 -21.46 -0.20 -22.65
C GLU A 606 -21.55 0.40 -24.05
N GLU A 607 -21.99 -0.40 -25.01
CA GLU A 607 -22.32 0.02 -26.38
C GLU A 607 -23.77 0.53 -26.44
#